data_AF-A0A4E0QZP3-F1
#
_entry.id   AF-A0A4E0QZP3-F1
#
_cell.length_a   1.000
_cell.length_b   1.000
_cell.length_c   1.000
_cell.angle_alpha   90.00
_cell.angle_beta   90.00
_cell.angle_gamma   90.00
#
_symmetry.space_group_name_H-M   'P 1'
#
loop_
_entity.id
_entity.type
_entity.pdbx_description
1 polymer ?
#
loop_
_entity_poly.entity_id
_entity_poly.type
_entity_poly.pdbx_seq_one_letter_code
_entity_poly.pdbx_strand_id
1 'polypeptide(L)'
;MPNKWFDEDENITTGTASVRGIFAHRHIPIPIPLADNDLCKFTNPQCEIPAQTEAVYTYDLPIPKYYPRLHIKLRWELKDANRRNIICALIHAKIANRH
;
A
#
# COMPACT_ATOMS: atom_id res chain seq x y z
N MET A 1 -3.96 -1.26 12.33
CA MET A 1 -2.82 -1.77 11.53
C MET A 1 -1.57 -1.13 12.10
N PRO A 2 -0.41 -1.81 12.22
CA PRO A 2 0.77 -1.18 12.77
C PRO A 2 1.31 -0.14 11.79
N ASN A 3 1.45 1.08 12.29
CA ASN A 3 2.00 2.24 11.61
C ASN A 3 3.42 1.87 11.16
N LYS A 4 3.70 1.91 9.86
CA LYS A 4 5.03 1.58 9.32
C LYS A 4 5.73 2.88 9.00
N TRP A 5 6.84 3.11 9.71
CA TRP A 5 7.67 4.30 9.65
C TRP A 5 8.81 4.07 8.64
N PHE A 6 9.13 5.08 7.83
CA PHE A 6 10.21 5.01 6.83
C PHE A 6 10.88 6.37 6.67
N ASP A 7 12.19 6.33 6.42
CA ASP A 7 13.02 7.48 6.07
C ASP A 7 13.44 7.35 4.60
N GLU A 8 13.19 8.38 3.80
CA GLU A 8 13.66 8.47 2.42
C GLU A 8 14.95 9.28 2.32
N ASP A 9 15.84 8.91 1.40
CA ASP A 9 17.10 9.63 1.16
C ASP A 9 16.90 10.92 0.33
N GLU A 10 15.72 11.10 -0.26
CA GLU A 10 15.34 12.25 -1.08
C GLU A 10 13.97 12.80 -0.69
N ASN A 11 13.70 14.07 -1.05
CA ASN A 11 12.42 14.70 -0.77
C ASN A 11 11.29 14.05 -1.60
N ILE A 12 10.20 13.68 -0.94
CA ILE A 12 8.99 13.20 -1.63
C ILE A 12 8.06 14.38 -1.88
N THR A 13 8.01 14.86 -3.11
CA THR A 13 7.10 15.94 -3.51
C THR A 13 5.76 15.42 -4.02
N THR A 14 5.76 14.25 -4.63
CA THR A 14 4.58 13.53 -5.09
C THR A 14 4.85 12.04 -5.16
N GLY A 15 3.78 11.23 -5.22
CA GLY A 15 3.92 9.80 -5.36
C GLY A 15 2.60 9.08 -5.60
N THR A 16 2.69 7.79 -5.87
CA THR A 16 1.54 6.92 -6.11
C THR A 16 1.59 5.65 -5.28
N ALA A 17 0.42 5.17 -4.86
CA ALA A 17 0.25 3.87 -4.22
C ALA A 17 -0.28 2.83 -5.22
N SER A 18 0.15 1.58 -5.10
CA SER A 18 -0.36 0.45 -5.86
C SER A 18 -0.46 -0.79 -5.00
N VAL A 19 -1.58 -1.51 -5.13
CA VAL A 19 -1.80 -2.78 -4.44
C VAL A 19 -2.07 -3.88 -5.44
N ARG A 20 -1.30 -4.96 -5.34
CA ARG A 20 -1.49 -6.17 -6.15
C ARG A 20 -1.73 -7.36 -5.23
N GLY A 21 -2.81 -8.08 -5.47
CA GLY A 21 -3.09 -9.34 -4.80
C GLY A 21 -2.40 -10.50 -5.50
N ILE A 22 -1.68 -11.32 -4.75
CA ILE A 22 -1.07 -12.57 -5.23
C ILE A 22 -1.77 -13.73 -4.55
N PHE A 23 -2.47 -14.54 -5.34
CA PHE A 23 -3.08 -15.77 -4.85
C PHE A 23 -2.02 -16.81 -4.53
N ALA A 24 -1.97 -17.24 -3.27
CA ALA A 24 -0.97 -18.18 -2.77
C ALA A 24 -0.96 -19.54 -3.50
N HIS A 25 -2.07 -19.94 -4.11
CA HIS A 25 -2.22 -21.29 -4.69
C HIS A 25 -2.04 -21.37 -6.21
N ARG A 26 -2.32 -20.30 -6.96
CA ARG A 26 -2.27 -20.32 -8.43
C ARG A 26 -1.42 -19.22 -9.06
N HIS A 27 -0.76 -18.38 -8.26
CA HIS A 27 0.02 -17.22 -8.74
C HIS A 27 -0.74 -16.28 -9.69
N ILE A 28 -2.08 -16.31 -9.66
CA ILE A 28 -2.90 -15.42 -10.47
C ILE A 28 -2.88 -14.04 -9.79
N PRO A 29 -2.47 -12.97 -10.49
CA PRO A 29 -2.54 -11.63 -9.96
C PRO A 29 -4.01 -11.16 -9.95
N ILE A 30 -4.49 -10.69 -8.80
CA ILE A 30 -5.75 -9.95 -8.70
C ILE A 30 -5.43 -8.47 -8.66
N PRO A 31 -5.96 -7.65 -9.58
CA PRO A 31 -5.94 -6.22 -9.41
C PRO A 31 -6.82 -5.85 -8.21
N ILE A 32 -6.23 -5.20 -7.21
CA ILE A 32 -6.97 -4.63 -6.08
C ILE A 32 -6.97 -3.13 -6.31
N PRO A 33 -8.06 -2.58 -6.87
CA PRO A 33 -8.11 -1.16 -7.20
C PRO A 33 -8.09 -0.34 -5.90
N LEU A 34 -7.28 0.70 -5.89
CA LEU A 34 -7.36 1.76 -4.90
C LEU A 34 -8.37 2.80 -5.41
N ALA A 35 -9.22 3.31 -4.53
CA ALA A 35 -10.19 4.35 -4.89
C ALA A 35 -9.48 5.68 -5.24
N ASP A 36 -8.39 5.94 -4.52
CA ASP A 36 -7.46 7.04 -4.75
C ASP A 36 -6.05 6.48 -4.53
N ASN A 37 -5.14 6.79 -5.44
CA ASN A 37 -3.76 6.30 -5.42
C ASN A 37 -2.74 7.42 -5.17
N ASP A 38 -3.17 8.65 -4.90
CA ASP A 38 -2.27 9.76 -4.58
C ASP A 38 -1.64 9.56 -3.19
N LEU A 39 -0.33 9.30 -3.16
CA LEU A 39 0.41 9.05 -1.93
C LEU A 39 0.28 10.20 -0.92
N CYS A 40 0.24 11.44 -1.41
CA CYS A 40 0.32 12.63 -0.57
C CYS A 40 -0.96 12.92 0.22
N LYS A 41 -2.08 12.31 -0.17
CA LYS A 41 -3.35 12.38 0.59
C LYS A 41 -3.37 11.49 1.82
N PHE A 42 -2.49 10.48 1.87
CA PHE A 42 -2.51 9.41 2.86
C PHE A 42 -1.25 9.39 3.73
N THR A 43 -0.36 10.36 3.56
CA THR A 43 0.87 10.52 4.35
C THR A 43 0.71 11.59 5.41
N ASN A 44 1.38 11.40 6.55
CA ASN A 44 1.56 12.39 7.59
C ASN A 44 3.06 12.46 7.96
N PRO A 45 3.74 13.60 7.73
CA PRO A 45 3.21 14.82 7.11
C PRO A 45 2.78 14.60 5.66
N GLN A 46 1.90 15.47 5.16
CA GLN A 46 1.58 15.51 3.72
C GLN A 46 2.81 16.03 2.96
N CYS A 47 2.90 15.67 1.67
CA CYS A 47 3.98 16.17 0.80
C CYS A 47 4.04 17.71 0.77
N GLU A 48 5.22 18.34 0.68
CA GLU A 48 6.55 17.74 0.47
C GLU A 48 7.15 17.17 1.76
N ILE A 49 7.49 15.88 1.76
CA ILE A 49 8.15 15.19 2.88
C ILE A 49 9.66 15.35 2.69
N PRO A 50 10.39 16.01 3.62
CA PRO A 50 11.83 16.16 3.49
C PRO A 50 12.55 14.82 3.62
N ALA A 51 13.71 14.69 2.98
CA ALA A 51 14.61 13.57 3.19
C ALA A 51 14.90 13.37 4.68
N GLN A 52 15.12 12.11 5.08
CA GLN A 52 15.44 11.69 6.45
C GLN A 52 14.38 12.11 7.48
N THR A 53 13.14 12.32 7.02
CA THR A 53 11.99 12.61 7.88
C THR A 53 11.11 11.37 7.95
N GLU A 54 10.80 10.98 9.17
CA GLU A 54 9.88 9.90 9.44
C GLU A 54 8.46 10.29 9.00
N ALA A 55 7.86 9.50 8.11
CA ALA A 55 6.49 9.70 7.64
C ALA A 55 5.62 8.46 7.85
N VAL A 56 4.33 8.69 8.11
CA VAL A 56 3.33 7.64 8.29
C VAL A 56 2.38 7.63 7.12
N TYR A 57 2.28 6.48 6.44
CA TYR A 57 1.26 6.25 5.42
C TYR A 57 0.08 5.44 6.01
N THR A 58 -1.14 5.97 5.90
CA THR A 58 -2.37 5.33 6.39
C THR A 58 -3.42 5.26 5.30
N TYR A 59 -3.88 4.05 4.98
CA TYR A 59 -4.90 3.82 3.95
C TYR A 59 -5.91 2.78 4.39
N ASP A 60 -7.21 3.12 4.28
CA ASP A 60 -8.30 2.19 4.49
C ASP A 60 -8.67 1.49 3.19
N LEU A 61 -8.28 0.21 3.07
CA LEU A 61 -8.60 -0.60 1.90
C LEU A 61 -9.94 -1.34 2.13
N PRO A 62 -11.05 -0.91 1.51
CA PRO A 62 -12.30 -1.65 1.61
C PRO A 62 -12.17 -2.97 0.85
N ILE A 63 -12.47 -4.08 1.53
CA ILE A 63 -12.54 -5.42 0.92
C ILE A 63 -14.01 -5.77 0.69
N PRO A 64 -14.48 -5.81 -0.58
CA PRO A 64 -15.86 -6.18 -0.88
C PRO A 64 -16.22 -7.58 -0.41
N LYS A 65 -17.49 -7.76 0.00
CA LYS A 65 -18.02 -9.04 0.50
C LYS A 65 -17.99 -10.18 -0.54
N TYR A 66 -17.92 -9.86 -1.83
CA TYR A 66 -17.83 -10.88 -2.90
C TYR A 66 -16.46 -11.56 -2.96
N TYR A 67 -15.44 -11.01 -2.30
CA TYR A 67 -14.13 -11.66 -2.25
C TYR A 67 -14.25 -13.00 -1.51
N PRO A 68 -13.77 -14.10 -2.11
CA PRO A 68 -13.88 -15.42 -1.47
C PRO A 68 -13.06 -15.47 -0.18
N ARG A 69 -13.35 -16.48 0.66
CA ARG A 69 -12.52 -16.79 1.83
C ARG A 69 -11.22 -17.40 1.34
N LEU A 70 -10.11 -16.67 1.48
CA LEU A 70 -8.84 -17.09 0.92
C LEU A 70 -7.65 -16.45 1.65
N HIS A 71 -6.49 -17.09 1.50
CA HIS A 71 -5.20 -16.52 1.88
C HIS A 71 -4.62 -15.75 0.70
N ILE A 72 -4.35 -14.46 0.90
CA ILE A 72 -3.79 -13.56 -0.11
C ILE A 72 -2.50 -12.94 0.39
N LYS A 73 -1.55 -12.76 -0.51
CA LYS A 73 -0.39 -11.91 -0.28
C LYS A 73 -0.63 -10.59 -1.00
N LEU A 74 -0.73 -9.50 -0.25
CA LEU A 74 -0.86 -8.16 -0.80
C LEU A 74 0.54 -7.58 -0.96
N ARG A 75 0.91 -7.24 -2.19
CA ARG A 75 2.10 -6.43 -2.47
C ARG A 75 1.66 -4.97 -2.54
N TRP A 76 2.10 -4.20 -1.56
CA TRP A 76 1.85 -2.77 -1.45
C TRP A 76 3.10 -2.01 -1.87
N GLU A 77 2.97 -1.18 -2.90
CA GLU A 77 4.06 -0.36 -3.42
C GLU A 77 3.70 1.10 -3.29
N LEU A 78 4.58 1.88 -2.66
CA LEU A 78 4.56 3.34 -2.72
C LEU A 78 5.72 3.79 -3.60
N LYS A 79 5.44 4.67 -4.55
CA LYS A 79 6.42 5.16 -5.51
C LYS A 79 6.47 6.67 -5.51
N ASP A 80 7.66 7.23 -5.67
CA ASP A 80 7.88 8.66 -5.82
C ASP A 80 7.56 9.15 -7.26
N ALA A 81 7.80 10.43 -7.51
CA ALA A 81 7.69 11.06 -8.83
C ALA A 81 8.53 10.38 -9.91
N ASN A 82 9.68 9.80 -9.53
CA ASN A 82 10.62 9.12 -10.41
C ASN A 82 10.26 7.64 -10.63
N ARG A 83 9.13 7.18 -10.09
CA ARG A 83 8.67 5.78 -10.08
C ARG A 83 9.60 4.83 -9.33
N ARG A 84 10.47 5.35 -8.46
CA ARG A 84 11.28 4.54 -7.53
C ARG A 84 10.40 4.08 -6.39
N ASN A 85 10.63 2.85 -5.92
CA ASN A 85 9.89 2.32 -4.78
C ASN A 85 10.44 2.94 -3.50
N ILE A 86 9.61 3.77 -2.87
CA ILE A 86 9.80 4.24 -1.49
C ILE A 86 9.61 3.03 -0.56
N ILE A 87 8.48 2.34 -0.76
CA ILE A 87 8.09 1.19 0.05
C ILE A 87 7.64 0.06 -0.88
N CYS A 88 8.11 -1.15 -0.59
CA CYS A 88 7.59 -2.37 -1.19
C CYS A 88 7.33 -3.38 -0.07
N ALA A 89 6.10 -3.42 0.43
CA ALA A 89 5.70 -4.30 1.53
C ALA A 89 4.90 -5.50 1.02
N LEU A 90 5.15 -6.68 1.58
CA LEU A 90 4.37 -7.87 1.35
C LEU A 90 3.58 -8.20 2.62
N ILE A 91 2.26 -8.10 2.56
CA ILE A 91 1.35 -8.31 3.68
C ILE A 91 0.59 -9.60 3.45
N HIS A 92 0.70 -10.56 4.37
CA HIS A 92 -0.07 -11.79 4.32
C HIS A 92 -1.40 -11.59 5.05
N ALA A 93 -2.50 -11.74 4.33
CA ALA A 93 -3.85 -11.57 4.88
C ALA A 93 -4.70 -12.81 4.65
N LYS A 94 -5.62 -13.05 5.58
CA LYS A 94 -6.68 -14.06 5.45
C LYS A 94 -8.02 -13.35 5.41
N ILE A 95 -8.72 -13.46 4.30
CA ILE A 95 -10.10 -12.97 4.19
C ILE A 95 -11.01 -14.04 4.80
N ALA A 96 -11.69 -13.67 5.89
CA ALA A 96 -12.68 -14.50 6.55
C ALA A 96 -14.01 -13.75 6.59
N ASN A 97 -15.13 -14.42 6.36
CA ASN A 97 -16.43 -13.80 6.62
C ASN A 97 -16.61 -13.68 8.13
N ARG A 98 -17.09 -12.52 8.59
CA ARG A 98 -17.78 -12.46 9.89
C ARG A 98 -19.17 -13.03 9.68
N HIS A 99 -19.45 -14.14 10.36
CA HIS A 99 -20.81 -14.65 10.56
C HIS A 99 -21.52 -13.78 11.59
#